data_AF-X0D3Y3-F1
#
_entry.id   AF-X0D3Y3-F1
#
_cell.length_a   1.000
_cell.length_b   1.000
_cell.length_c   1.000
_cell.angle_alpha   90.00
_cell.angle_beta   90.00
_cell.angle_gamma   90.00
#
_symmetry.space_group_name_H-M   'P 1'
#
loop_
_entity.id
_entity.type
_entity.pdbx_description
1 polymer ?
#
loop_
_entity_poly.entity_id
_entity_poly.type
_entity_poly.pdbx_seq_one_letter_code
_entity_poly.pdbx_strand_id
1 'polypeptide(L)'
;MILTAEGRHSRATLPDIFGKHSRHIPVLLQAWAYILSARWAELVPGAHLSRHDISLSNGNTSRSPPEHNSKSPVTINLGAVSEGATQWWTALLSVERGWSATMSNKEGRCLHSPWSISLESEIPILISVEGKSTTSASADVSTTLSEAYSYLAEYCSVHRIDDDVYLASLAGALMIPASKYDGRSIALPVPDAHWGEKMEEDRRQHQTSSTLTGINNVQFDRLLTLSCNAKGTRALLTCVFCEVEVSSNLCGMWLQGSFAFLDTIKNPHSLLEILIRTDPDIGFLWLGSFITGGNDKALREGRAGWWNIDLGAAAWTGTLMSFIQMPVPQFATDTRSISRADEFRLLYLCHDINYTIPPLFPFPPFGSTAIEDTNIDVHEHILCGWDHGLRFAHLTWHCSDGTKVQQGPKVPSMATRLKNGVLQGSVPEVEVDYEEYDSEDENSEMVTRNIFTWLRGDDGFPVAERAIREHEWIDNLDSEDDEPIEGDVHSSFGGHLHRWLLKTSTHRSNSI
;
A
#
# COMPACT_ATOMS: atom_id res chain seq x y z
N MET A 1 -10.87 2.69 15.60
CA MET A 1 -9.57 3.20 16.06
C MET A 1 -9.61 3.17 17.56
N ILE A 2 -8.62 2.56 18.18
CA ILE A 2 -8.53 2.38 19.62
C ILE A 2 -7.38 3.26 20.12
N LEU A 3 -7.64 4.10 21.12
CA LEU A 3 -6.61 4.83 21.84
C LEU A 3 -6.23 4.05 23.11
N THR A 4 -4.99 3.57 23.16
CA THR A 4 -4.50 2.69 24.23
C THR A 4 -3.53 3.43 25.15
N ALA A 5 -3.67 3.23 26.45
CA ALA A 5 -2.80 3.86 27.45
C ALA A 5 -1.45 3.14 27.59
N GLU A 6 -1.38 1.86 27.18
CA GLU A 6 -0.18 1.05 27.21
C GLU A 6 0.42 0.89 25.82
N GLY A 7 1.69 1.24 25.64
CA GLY A 7 2.41 1.05 24.38
C GLY A 7 2.51 -0.41 23.93
N ARG A 8 2.38 -1.38 24.84
CA ARG A 8 2.42 -2.83 24.53
C ARG A 8 1.23 -3.35 23.73
N HIS A 9 0.10 -2.64 23.77
CA HIS A 9 -1.11 -3.00 23.01
C HIS A 9 -1.19 -2.25 21.67
N SER A 10 -0.34 -1.25 21.46
CA SER A 10 -0.23 -0.55 20.20
C SER A 10 0.67 -1.34 19.26
N ARG A 11 0.10 -1.83 18.17
CA ARG A 11 0.86 -2.38 17.03
C ARG A 11 1.35 -1.29 16.09
N ALA A 12 0.90 -0.05 16.30
CA ALA A 12 1.40 1.09 15.57
C ALA A 12 2.79 1.45 16.10
N THR A 13 3.75 1.52 15.19
CA THR A 13 5.03 2.16 15.51
C THR A 13 4.88 3.61 15.06
N LEU A 14 4.56 4.50 15.99
CA LEU A 14 4.68 5.92 15.70
C LEU A 14 6.16 6.24 15.51
N PRO A 15 6.58 6.77 14.36
CA PRO A 15 7.97 7.07 14.14
C PRO A 15 8.46 8.12 15.16
N ASP A 16 9.44 7.80 16.00
CA ASP A 16 10.04 8.71 16.99
C ASP A 16 10.77 9.87 16.31
N ILE A 17 10.97 9.79 14.98
CA ILE A 17 11.43 10.89 14.12
C ILE A 17 10.56 12.15 14.26
N PHE A 18 9.28 12.00 14.63
CA PHE A 18 8.38 13.12 14.88
C PHE A 18 8.48 13.68 16.31
N GLY A 19 9.39 13.14 17.13
CA GLY A 19 9.65 13.58 18.49
C GLY A 19 8.37 13.68 19.32
N LYS A 20 8.19 14.82 20.00
CA LYS A 20 6.99 15.10 20.81
C LYS A 20 5.73 15.33 19.96
N HIS A 21 5.87 15.71 18.68
CA HIS A 21 4.75 16.01 17.78
C HIS A 21 4.03 14.74 17.28
N SER A 22 4.69 13.57 17.35
CA SER A 22 4.06 12.25 17.10
C SER A 22 2.75 12.04 17.88
N ARG A 23 2.61 12.70 19.04
CA ARG A 23 1.46 12.61 19.93
C ARG A 23 0.20 13.28 19.40
N HIS A 24 0.30 14.11 18.36
CA HIS A 24 -0.85 14.70 17.67
C HIS A 24 -1.40 13.81 16.56
N ILE A 25 -0.65 12.79 16.11
CA ILE A 25 -1.06 11.90 15.01
C ILE A 25 -2.46 11.29 15.23
N PRO A 26 -2.86 10.82 16.42
CA PRO A 26 -4.20 10.27 16.60
C PRO A 26 -5.32 11.29 16.38
N VAL A 27 -5.10 12.55 16.77
CA VAL A 27 -6.06 13.66 16.56
C VAL A 27 -6.11 14.06 15.09
N LEU A 28 -4.94 14.23 14.47
CA LEU A 28 -4.82 14.58 13.06
C LEU A 28 -5.37 13.49 12.13
N LEU A 29 -5.17 12.21 12.48
CA LEU A 29 -5.69 11.07 11.71
C LEU A 29 -7.22 11.05 11.71
N GLN A 30 -7.86 11.37 12.85
CA GLN A 30 -9.33 11.53 12.92
C GLN A 30 -9.81 12.66 12.00
N ALA A 31 -9.15 13.83 12.06
CA ALA A 31 -9.46 14.95 11.19
C ALA A 31 -9.31 14.58 9.70
N TRP A 32 -8.22 13.91 9.33
CA TRP A 32 -7.99 13.45 7.97
C TRP A 32 -9.02 12.41 7.51
N ALA A 33 -9.40 11.47 8.37
CA ALA A 33 -10.45 10.50 8.06
C ALA A 33 -11.80 11.17 7.73
N TYR A 34 -12.13 12.24 8.46
CA TYR A 34 -13.29 13.09 8.14
C TYR A 34 -13.11 13.83 6.81
N ILE A 35 -11.98 14.51 6.60
CA ILE A 35 -11.70 15.28 5.37
C ILE A 35 -11.77 14.40 4.12
N LEU A 36 -11.18 13.20 4.16
CA LEU A 36 -11.25 12.21 3.09
C LEU A 36 -12.71 11.77 2.84
N SER A 37 -13.47 11.56 3.91
CA SER A 37 -14.90 11.21 3.81
C SER A 37 -15.77 12.35 3.30
N ALA A 38 -15.45 13.59 3.65
CA ALA A 38 -16.14 14.79 3.18
C ALA A 38 -15.94 14.97 1.68
N ARG A 39 -14.68 14.86 1.20
CA ARG A 39 -14.39 14.92 -0.24
C ARG A 39 -15.06 13.78 -1.01
N TRP A 40 -15.05 12.57 -0.46
CA TRP A 40 -15.77 11.44 -1.05
C TRP A 40 -17.28 11.74 -1.18
N ALA A 41 -17.88 12.38 -0.19
CA ALA A 41 -19.29 12.76 -0.25
C ALA A 41 -19.56 13.87 -1.29
N GLU A 42 -18.61 14.78 -1.55
CA GLU A 42 -18.71 15.74 -2.65
C GLU A 42 -18.63 15.08 -4.03
N LEU A 43 -17.82 14.02 -4.16
CA LEU A 43 -17.56 13.34 -5.43
C LEU A 43 -18.64 12.30 -5.80
N VAL A 44 -19.22 11.63 -4.81
CA VAL A 44 -20.10 10.48 -5.04
C VAL A 44 -21.57 10.88 -4.95
N PRO A 45 -22.34 10.78 -6.04
CA PRO A 45 -23.76 11.09 -6.03
C PRO A 45 -24.53 10.22 -5.02
N GLY A 46 -25.33 10.88 -4.17
CA GLY A 46 -26.13 10.19 -3.15
C GLY A 46 -25.33 9.81 -1.90
N ALA A 47 -24.06 10.21 -1.78
CA ALA A 47 -23.37 10.20 -0.51
C ALA A 47 -23.76 11.43 0.32
N HIS A 48 -23.75 11.28 1.64
CA HIS A 48 -24.10 12.31 2.60
C HIS A 48 -23.15 12.28 3.79
N LEU A 49 -22.79 13.47 4.27
CA LEU A 49 -22.00 13.67 5.47
C LEU A 49 -22.88 14.29 6.54
N SER A 50 -23.03 13.59 7.66
CA SER A 50 -23.82 14.04 8.80
C SER A 50 -22.97 14.08 10.07
N ARG A 51 -23.29 15.04 10.94
CA ARG A 51 -22.80 15.11 12.32
C ARG A 51 -23.93 14.68 13.24
N HIS A 52 -23.60 13.99 14.31
CA HIS A 52 -24.57 13.67 15.35
C HIS A 52 -24.50 14.73 16.44
N ASP A 53 -25.66 15.13 16.97
CA ASP A 53 -25.73 16.01 18.13
C ASP A 53 -25.13 15.30 19.34
N ILE A 54 -23.90 15.70 19.66
CA ILE A 54 -23.29 15.36 20.93
C ILE A 54 -23.67 16.49 21.84
N SER A 55 -24.71 16.28 22.63
CA SER A 55 -25.02 17.19 23.72
C SER A 55 -23.77 17.29 24.58
N LEU A 56 -23.06 18.42 24.47
CA LEU A 56 -22.15 18.88 25.49
C LEU A 56 -23.02 18.99 26.73
N SER A 57 -23.03 17.96 27.58
CA SER A 57 -23.64 18.11 28.88
C SER A 57 -22.89 19.26 29.52
N ASN A 58 -23.59 20.39 29.64
CA ASN A 58 -23.12 21.59 30.31
C ASN A 58 -22.31 21.15 31.54
N GLY A 59 -21.11 21.74 31.69
CA GLY A 59 -20.20 21.44 32.78
C GLY A 59 -20.94 21.15 34.08
N ASN A 60 -20.62 20.01 34.68
CA ASN A 60 -21.21 19.38 35.88
C ASN A 60 -22.14 18.18 35.65
N THR A 61 -21.80 17.29 34.73
CA THR A 61 -22.12 15.87 34.96
C THR A 61 -20.84 15.08 35.17
N SER A 62 -20.47 14.95 36.43
CA SER A 62 -19.84 13.74 36.97
C SER A 62 -20.67 12.55 36.52
N ARG A 63 -20.44 12.05 35.31
CA ARG A 63 -20.74 10.66 35.00
C ARG A 63 -19.62 9.90 35.70
N SER A 64 -19.97 9.24 36.80
CA SER A 64 -19.05 8.39 37.54
C SER A 64 -18.30 7.51 36.54
N PRO A 65 -16.96 7.45 36.60
CA PRO A 65 -16.21 6.50 35.80
C PRO A 65 -16.81 5.11 36.04
N PRO A 66 -16.86 4.21 35.05
CA PRO A 66 -17.00 2.80 35.38
C PRO A 66 -15.94 2.49 36.45
N GLU A 67 -16.35 1.90 37.57
CA GLU A 67 -15.60 1.76 38.83
C GLU A 67 -14.28 0.97 38.71
N HIS A 68 -13.76 0.75 37.50
CA HIS A 68 -12.58 -0.03 37.20
C HIS A 68 -11.43 0.66 36.45
N ASN A 69 -11.54 1.93 36.02
CA ASN A 69 -10.38 2.63 35.40
C ASN A 69 -10.00 3.92 36.14
N SER A 70 -8.98 3.80 37.00
CA SER A 70 -8.33 4.85 37.79
C SER A 70 -7.43 5.81 37.00
N LYS A 71 -7.66 5.99 35.69
CA LYS A 71 -6.78 6.81 34.82
C LYS A 71 -7.38 8.20 34.61
N SER A 72 -6.57 9.24 34.84
CA SER A 72 -6.96 10.66 34.66
C SER A 72 -7.38 10.94 33.22
N PRO A 73 -8.42 11.77 32.99
CA PRO A 73 -8.86 12.11 31.64
C PRO A 73 -7.79 12.89 30.88
N VAL A 74 -7.70 12.66 29.57
CA VAL A 74 -6.81 13.41 28.68
C VAL A 74 -7.54 14.64 28.16
N THR A 75 -6.89 15.80 28.27
CA THR A 75 -7.44 17.07 27.76
C THR A 75 -6.72 17.49 26.49
N ILE A 76 -7.48 17.65 25.41
CA ILE A 76 -7.00 18.20 24.14
C ILE A 76 -7.35 19.69 24.12
N ASN A 77 -6.33 20.54 24.16
CA ASN A 77 -6.51 21.98 23.98
C ASN A 77 -6.67 22.29 22.49
N LEU A 78 -7.71 23.04 22.10
CA LEU A 78 -7.89 23.50 20.72
C LEU A 78 -7.40 24.94 20.51
N GLY A 79 -7.09 25.67 21.58
CA GLY A 79 -6.82 27.11 21.56
C GLY A 79 -8.10 27.94 21.44
N ALA A 80 -7.96 29.18 20.98
CA ALA A 80 -9.07 30.11 20.75
C ALA A 80 -9.65 29.89 19.34
N VAL A 81 -10.64 28.99 19.23
CA VAL A 81 -11.24 28.59 17.96
C VAL A 81 -12.71 29.01 17.87
N SER A 82 -13.25 29.04 16.64
CA SER A 82 -14.67 29.36 16.41
C SER A 82 -15.63 28.32 17.03
N GLU A 83 -16.92 28.68 17.18
CA GLU A 83 -17.96 27.74 17.63
C GLU A 83 -18.08 26.55 16.65
N GLY A 84 -18.03 26.82 15.34
CA GLY A 84 -18.07 25.78 14.30
C GLY A 84 -16.90 24.80 14.39
N ALA A 85 -15.68 25.31 14.62
CA ALA A 85 -14.50 24.48 14.86
C ALA A 85 -14.64 23.64 16.13
N THR A 86 -15.15 24.23 17.21
CA THR A 86 -15.40 23.53 18.49
C THR A 86 -16.36 22.36 18.30
N GLN A 87 -17.48 22.58 17.61
CA GLN A 87 -18.46 21.53 17.33
C GLN A 87 -17.89 20.44 16.41
N TRP A 88 -17.10 20.81 15.40
CA TRP A 88 -16.44 19.87 14.51
C TRP A 88 -15.45 18.97 15.25
N TRP A 89 -14.55 19.54 16.07
CA TRP A 89 -13.61 18.78 16.90
C TRP A 89 -14.32 17.90 17.94
N THR A 90 -15.43 18.38 18.52
CA THR A 90 -16.25 17.59 19.45
C THR A 90 -16.83 16.34 18.79
N ALA A 91 -17.33 16.48 17.56
CA ALA A 91 -17.84 15.34 16.79
C ALA A 91 -16.74 14.36 16.34
N LEU A 92 -15.55 14.86 16.01
CA LEU A 92 -14.40 14.02 15.62
C LEU A 92 -13.87 13.17 16.78
N LEU A 93 -13.79 13.76 17.97
CA LEU A 93 -13.10 13.19 19.13
C LEU A 93 -14.04 12.47 20.11
N SER A 94 -15.33 12.38 19.77
CA SER A 94 -16.30 11.63 20.57
C SER A 94 -16.13 10.12 20.42
N VAL A 95 -16.32 9.42 21.52
CA VAL A 95 -16.36 7.95 21.56
C VAL A 95 -17.59 7.43 20.80
N GLU A 96 -17.47 6.25 20.18
CA GLU A 96 -18.53 5.47 19.48
C GLU A 96 -19.03 5.98 18.10
N ARG A 97 -18.99 7.30 17.80
CA ARG A 97 -19.03 7.99 16.47
C ARG A 97 -19.84 9.28 16.56
N GLY A 98 -19.18 10.43 16.44
CA GLY A 98 -19.85 11.75 16.41
C GLY A 98 -20.21 12.25 15.02
N TRP A 99 -19.80 11.53 13.99
CA TRP A 99 -20.07 11.85 12.59
C TRP A 99 -20.25 10.57 11.77
N SER A 100 -20.93 10.69 10.64
CA SER A 100 -21.09 9.60 9.69
C SER A 100 -21.03 10.11 8.26
N ALA A 101 -20.33 9.37 7.39
CA ALA A 101 -20.37 9.55 5.95
C ALA A 101 -20.92 8.26 5.33
N THR A 102 -22.07 8.36 4.67
CA THR A 102 -22.82 7.21 4.16
C THR A 102 -23.40 7.46 2.78
N MET A 103 -23.70 6.37 2.07
CA MET A 103 -24.53 6.38 0.88
C MET A 103 -25.45 5.16 0.90
N SER A 104 -26.55 5.19 0.16
CA SER A 104 -27.38 4.00 -0.09
C SER A 104 -26.96 3.33 -1.39
N ASN A 105 -26.72 2.02 -1.36
CA ASN A 105 -26.52 1.26 -2.59
C ASN A 105 -27.85 1.06 -3.35
N LYS A 106 -27.81 0.46 -4.55
CA LYS A 106 -29.01 0.18 -5.37
C LYS A 106 -30.04 -0.73 -4.68
N GLU A 107 -29.61 -1.52 -3.69
CA GLU A 107 -30.46 -2.42 -2.89
C GLU A 107 -30.98 -1.75 -1.60
N GLY A 108 -30.69 -0.46 -1.39
CA GLY A 108 -31.07 0.28 -0.18
C GLY A 108 -30.21 0.01 1.05
N ARG A 109 -29.10 -0.73 0.92
CA ARG A 109 -28.14 -0.94 2.02
C ARG A 109 -27.31 0.31 2.24
N CYS A 110 -27.19 0.72 3.51
CA CYS A 110 -26.32 1.80 3.93
C CYS A 110 -24.85 1.35 3.84
N LEU A 111 -24.08 2.03 2.99
CA LEU A 111 -22.63 1.88 2.87
C LEU A 111 -21.95 3.06 3.55
N HIS A 112 -20.84 2.82 4.23
CA HIS A 112 -20.03 3.85 4.84
C HIS A 112 -18.86 4.26 3.93
N SER A 113 -18.41 5.50 4.07
CA SER A 113 -17.12 5.94 3.51
C SER A 113 -15.99 4.96 3.91
N PRO A 114 -15.04 4.66 2.99
CA PRO A 114 -13.86 3.84 3.29
C PRO A 114 -13.06 4.33 4.50
N TRP A 115 -13.10 5.63 4.80
CA TRP A 115 -12.37 6.24 5.93
C TRP A 115 -13.21 6.40 7.20
N SER A 116 -14.48 6.00 7.20
CA SER A 116 -15.34 6.07 8.40
C SER A 116 -14.78 5.21 9.54
N ILE A 117 -14.31 5.83 10.62
CA ILE A 117 -13.76 5.14 11.79
C ILE A 117 -14.57 5.48 13.04
N SER A 118 -14.78 4.51 13.92
CA SER A 118 -15.22 4.76 15.29
C SER A 118 -14.01 5.00 16.17
N LEU A 119 -14.12 5.92 17.12
CA LEU A 119 -13.13 6.13 18.16
C LEU A 119 -13.54 5.35 19.41
N GLU A 120 -12.63 4.53 19.89
CA GLU A 120 -12.68 3.87 21.20
C GLU A 120 -11.48 4.36 21.99
N SER A 121 -11.64 4.61 23.28
CA SER A 121 -10.54 5.04 24.14
C SER A 121 -10.64 4.39 25.50
N GLU A 122 -9.50 3.92 26.01
CA GLU A 122 -9.38 3.43 27.38
C GLU A 122 -9.48 4.55 28.43
N ILE A 123 -9.25 5.81 28.02
CA ILE A 123 -9.22 6.98 28.88
C ILE A 123 -10.25 8.01 28.37
N PRO A 124 -11.02 8.68 29.25
CA PRO A 124 -11.92 9.74 28.82
C PRO A 124 -11.16 10.89 28.14
N ILE A 125 -11.68 11.38 27.02
CA ILE A 125 -11.13 12.50 26.26
C ILE A 125 -11.98 13.74 26.56
N LEU A 126 -11.32 14.83 26.98
CA LEU A 126 -11.92 16.13 27.21
C LEU A 126 -11.37 17.15 26.22
N ILE A 127 -12.21 18.09 25.82
CA ILE A 127 -11.83 19.19 24.92
C ILE A 127 -11.78 20.48 25.74
N SER A 128 -10.69 21.23 25.60
CA SER A 128 -10.52 22.55 26.20
C SER A 128 -10.43 23.61 25.11
N VAL A 129 -11.17 24.71 25.29
CA VAL A 129 -11.24 25.85 24.35
C VAL A 129 -10.99 27.13 25.14
N GLU A 130 -10.14 28.01 24.61
CA GLU A 130 -9.85 29.31 25.23
C GLU A 130 -10.91 30.35 24.84
N GLY A 131 -11.83 30.69 25.76
CA GLY A 131 -12.82 31.75 25.53
C GLY A 131 -14.15 31.56 26.28
N LYS A 132 -15.01 32.58 26.28
CA LYS A 132 -16.38 32.48 26.83
C LYS A 132 -17.30 31.84 25.80
N SER A 133 -17.84 30.66 26.13
CA SER A 133 -18.89 30.00 25.35
C SER A 133 -20.12 30.90 25.19
N THR A 134 -20.38 31.38 23.99
CA THR A 134 -21.72 31.82 23.59
C THR A 134 -22.44 30.62 23.00
N THR A 135 -23.46 30.16 23.71
CA THR A 135 -24.37 29.11 23.24
C THR A 135 -25.23 29.59 22.07
N SER A 136 -25.46 28.66 21.14
CA SER A 136 -26.59 28.52 20.21
C SER A 136 -26.33 28.93 18.76
N ALA A 137 -25.83 27.99 17.96
CA ALA A 137 -26.11 27.87 16.53
C ALA A 137 -26.64 26.46 16.18
N SER A 138 -27.48 26.37 15.14
CA SER A 138 -28.34 25.21 14.86
C SER A 138 -27.62 23.96 14.33
N ALA A 139 -28.20 22.81 14.69
CA ALA A 139 -27.66 21.45 14.62
C ALA A 139 -27.47 20.81 13.22
N ASP A 140 -27.62 21.55 12.12
CA ASP A 140 -27.76 20.95 10.77
C ASP A 140 -26.69 21.40 9.76
N VAL A 141 -25.70 22.19 10.16
CA VAL A 141 -24.66 22.65 9.22
C VAL A 141 -23.56 21.59 9.10
N SER A 142 -23.63 20.80 8.03
CA SER A 142 -22.52 19.94 7.61
C SER A 142 -21.28 20.81 7.34
N THR A 143 -20.16 20.52 8.01
CA THR A 143 -18.90 21.24 7.78
C THR A 143 -18.39 20.90 6.39
N THR A 144 -18.23 21.94 5.58
CA THR A 144 -17.70 21.82 4.22
C THR A 144 -16.25 21.36 4.25
N LEU A 145 -15.77 20.80 3.13
CA LEU A 145 -14.37 20.40 3.01
C LEU A 145 -13.41 21.56 3.29
N SER A 146 -13.72 22.75 2.78
CA SER A 146 -12.90 23.95 2.98
C SER A 146 -12.83 24.38 4.44
N GLU A 147 -13.94 24.29 5.17
CA GLU A 147 -13.97 24.58 6.61
C GLU A 147 -13.18 23.54 7.40
N ALA A 148 -13.33 22.25 7.09
CA ALA A 148 -12.58 21.18 7.74
C ALA A 148 -11.07 21.33 7.55
N TYR A 149 -10.61 21.71 6.34
CA TYR A 149 -9.21 22.06 6.10
C TYR A 149 -8.76 23.26 6.93
N SER A 150 -9.57 24.31 7.00
CA SER A 150 -9.25 25.51 7.80
C SER A 150 -9.11 25.17 9.28
N TYR A 151 -10.01 24.36 9.84
CA TYR A 151 -9.96 23.96 11.25
C TYR A 151 -8.76 23.06 11.57
N LEU A 152 -8.39 22.16 10.66
CA LEU A 152 -7.18 21.36 10.81
C LEU A 152 -5.92 22.22 10.73
N ALA A 153 -5.87 23.18 9.80
CA ALA A 153 -4.76 24.12 9.64
C ALA A 153 -4.56 25.00 10.88
N GLU A 154 -5.65 25.52 11.43
CA GLU A 154 -5.66 26.31 12.67
C GLU A 154 -5.12 25.49 13.85
N TYR A 155 -5.57 24.25 14.01
CA TYR A 155 -5.05 23.33 15.03
C TYR A 155 -3.54 23.09 14.88
N CYS A 156 -3.06 22.85 13.66
CA CYS A 156 -1.62 22.69 13.40
C CYS A 156 -0.84 23.96 13.75
N SER A 157 -1.38 25.14 13.45
CA SER A 157 -0.76 26.43 13.79
C SER A 157 -0.70 26.65 15.31
N VAL A 158 -1.77 26.36 16.04
CA VAL A 158 -1.85 26.52 17.51
C VAL A 158 -0.80 25.64 18.20
N HIS A 159 -0.63 24.41 17.73
CA HIS A 159 0.29 23.44 18.32
C HIS A 159 1.69 23.44 17.70
N ARG A 160 1.96 24.32 16.72
CA ARG A 160 3.21 24.35 15.94
C ARG A 160 3.59 22.97 15.40
N ILE A 161 2.62 22.29 14.79
CA ILE A 161 2.82 20.95 14.22
C ILE A 161 3.61 21.11 12.92
N ASP A 162 4.70 20.35 12.80
CA ASP A 162 5.51 20.31 11.60
C ASP A 162 4.72 19.74 10.41
N ASP A 163 4.99 20.26 9.20
CA ASP A 163 4.36 19.80 7.95
C ASP A 163 4.54 18.28 7.76
N ASP A 164 5.67 17.71 8.21
CA ASP A 164 5.94 16.28 8.16
C ASP A 164 4.95 15.45 9.00
N VAL A 165 4.56 15.94 10.17
CA VAL A 165 3.59 15.25 11.06
C VAL A 165 2.18 15.36 10.49
N TYR A 166 1.85 16.51 9.91
CA TYR A 166 0.61 16.73 9.19
C TYR A 166 0.45 15.75 8.02
N LEU A 167 1.49 15.61 7.19
CA LEU A 167 1.51 14.67 6.05
C LEU A 167 1.60 13.20 6.49
N ALA A 168 2.34 12.89 7.56
CA ALA A 168 2.39 11.55 8.13
C ALA A 168 1.00 11.09 8.59
N SER A 169 0.24 12.00 9.20
CA SER A 169 -1.13 11.73 9.64
C SER A 169 -2.07 11.48 8.45
N LEU A 170 -1.89 12.20 7.34
CA LEU A 170 -2.60 11.92 6.09
C LEU A 170 -2.23 10.52 5.55
N ALA A 171 -0.95 10.19 5.51
CA ALA A 171 -0.48 8.87 5.09
C ALA A 171 -1.11 7.74 5.92
N GLY A 172 -1.18 7.92 7.24
CA GLY A 172 -1.90 7.02 8.14
C GLY A 172 -3.40 6.91 7.80
N ALA A 173 -4.06 8.04 7.55
CA ALA A 173 -5.48 8.04 7.17
C ALA A 173 -5.73 7.34 5.82
N LEU A 174 -4.83 7.49 4.84
CA LEU A 174 -4.90 6.77 3.56
C LEU A 174 -4.78 5.24 3.72
N MET A 175 -4.23 4.75 4.83
CA MET A 175 -4.11 3.32 5.13
C MET A 175 -5.30 2.75 5.93
N ILE A 176 -6.30 3.57 6.26
CA ILE A 176 -7.53 3.10 6.93
C ILE A 176 -8.26 2.02 6.12
N PRO A 177 -8.52 2.19 4.80
CA PRO A 177 -9.23 1.16 4.03
C PRO A 177 -8.46 -0.16 3.96
N ALA A 178 -7.14 -0.12 3.83
CA ALA A 178 -6.29 -1.31 3.87
C ALA A 178 -6.38 -2.04 5.23
N SER A 179 -6.40 -1.30 6.32
CA SER A 179 -6.57 -1.87 7.67
C SER A 179 -7.94 -2.54 7.85
N LYS A 180 -9.00 -1.91 7.33
CA LYS A 180 -10.35 -2.49 7.31
C LYS A 180 -10.44 -3.74 6.45
N TYR A 181 -9.80 -3.75 5.28
CA TYR A 181 -9.73 -4.91 4.40
C TYR A 181 -9.09 -6.11 5.11
N ASP A 182 -8.10 -5.86 5.96
CA ASP A 182 -7.47 -6.89 6.79
C ASP A 182 -8.31 -7.32 8.02
N GLY A 183 -9.47 -6.69 8.25
CA GLY A 183 -10.24 -6.87 9.49
C GLY A 183 -9.51 -6.37 10.74
N ARG A 184 -8.54 -5.46 10.60
CA ARG A 184 -7.71 -4.97 11.71
C ARG A 184 -8.23 -3.66 12.29
N SER A 185 -8.19 -3.58 13.62
CA SER A 185 -8.34 -2.32 14.34
C SER A 185 -7.02 -1.56 14.37
N ILE A 186 -7.08 -0.24 14.15
CA ILE A 186 -5.94 0.67 14.31
C ILE A 186 -5.84 1.05 15.79
N ALA A 187 -4.72 0.73 16.44
CA ALA A 187 -4.46 1.02 17.84
C ALA A 187 -3.32 2.03 17.98
N LEU A 188 -3.63 3.24 18.46
CA LEU A 188 -2.68 4.35 18.62
C LEU A 188 -2.54 4.73 20.09
N PRO A 189 -1.40 5.30 20.51
CA PRO A 189 -1.25 5.80 21.87
C PRO A 189 -2.22 6.97 22.14
N VAL A 190 -2.68 7.08 23.38
CA VAL A 190 -3.50 8.22 23.82
C VAL A 190 -2.66 9.52 23.72
N PRO A 191 -3.23 10.62 23.19
CA PRO A 191 -2.57 11.94 23.21
C PRO A 191 -2.19 12.36 24.65
N ASP A 192 -1.03 12.98 24.88
CA ASP A 192 -0.64 13.46 26.22
C ASP A 192 -1.42 14.73 26.61
N ALA A 193 -1.64 14.99 27.91
CA ALA A 193 -2.48 16.07 28.44
C ALA A 193 -1.71 17.33 28.89
N HIS A 194 -0.38 17.27 29.00
CA HIS A 194 0.45 18.33 29.59
C HIS A 194 0.99 19.34 28.55
N TRP A 195 0.11 20.11 27.91
CA TRP A 195 0.50 21.00 26.78
C TRP A 195 0.54 22.50 27.10
N GLY A 196 0.44 22.91 28.37
CA GLY A 196 0.35 24.33 28.76
C GLY A 196 1.58 24.99 29.39
N GLU A 197 2.48 24.24 30.05
CA GLU A 197 3.38 24.85 31.05
C GLU A 197 4.84 25.09 30.63
N LYS A 198 5.29 24.60 29.46
CA LYS A 198 6.72 24.66 29.08
C LYS A 198 7.08 25.33 27.74
N MET A 199 6.12 25.88 26.99
CA MET A 199 6.42 26.50 25.67
C MET A 199 6.72 28.01 25.71
N GLU A 200 6.74 28.65 26.89
CA GLU A 200 7.11 30.07 27.02
C GLU A 200 8.60 30.35 26.70
N GLU A 201 9.50 29.38 26.91
CA GLU A 201 10.95 29.58 26.67
C GLU A 201 11.35 29.51 25.19
N ASP A 202 10.57 28.84 24.33
CA ASP A 202 10.90 28.60 22.91
C ASP A 202 10.18 29.55 21.94
N ARG A 203 9.78 30.73 22.44
CA ARG A 203 9.06 31.76 21.67
C ARG A 203 9.92 32.49 20.63
N ARG A 204 11.22 32.26 20.53
CA ARG A 204 12.14 33.15 19.78
C ARG A 204 12.84 32.57 18.56
N GLN A 205 12.72 31.30 18.19
CA GLN A 205 13.59 30.74 17.14
C GLN A 205 12.95 30.05 15.93
N HIS A 206 11.64 29.79 15.89
CA HIS A 206 11.02 29.13 14.72
C HIS A 206 9.90 29.97 14.13
N GLN A 207 10.27 30.87 13.21
CA GLN A 207 9.36 31.27 12.12
C GLN A 207 9.38 30.14 11.10
N THR A 208 8.58 29.10 11.32
CA THR A 208 8.27 28.15 10.26
C THR A 208 7.33 28.84 9.29
N SER A 209 7.80 29.06 8.07
CA SER A 209 6.94 29.40 6.94
C SER A 209 6.02 28.20 6.72
N SER A 210 4.80 28.28 7.24
CA SER A 210 3.75 27.28 7.03
C SER A 210 3.57 27.07 5.52
N THR A 211 4.04 25.94 5.02
CA THR A 211 3.81 25.49 3.63
C THR A 211 2.57 24.61 3.59
N LEU A 212 1.62 24.86 4.49
CA LEU A 212 0.33 24.18 4.54
C LEU A 212 -0.59 24.66 3.40
N THR A 213 -0.03 24.85 2.21
CA THR A 213 -0.79 24.97 0.97
C THR A 213 -1.52 23.66 0.76
N GLY A 214 -2.84 23.69 0.93
CA GLY A 214 -3.70 22.52 0.83
C GLY A 214 -3.41 21.72 -0.44
N ILE A 215 -3.37 20.39 -0.27
CA ILE A 215 -3.30 19.44 -1.38
C ILE A 215 -4.42 19.82 -2.34
N ASN A 216 -4.09 20.14 -3.60
CA ASN A 216 -5.11 20.54 -4.53
C ASN A 216 -6.10 19.39 -4.77
N ASN A 217 -7.34 19.72 -5.11
CA ASN A 217 -8.41 18.74 -5.27
C ASN A 217 -8.03 17.59 -6.22
N VAL A 218 -7.26 17.85 -7.29
CA VAL A 218 -6.85 16.81 -8.25
C VAL A 218 -5.88 15.80 -7.62
N GLN A 219 -4.89 16.26 -6.87
CA GLN A 219 -3.97 15.39 -6.14
C GLN A 219 -4.70 14.63 -5.04
N PHE A 220 -5.62 15.30 -4.35
CA PHE A 220 -6.40 14.69 -3.29
C PHE A 220 -7.32 13.57 -3.83
N ASP A 221 -7.99 13.81 -4.95
CA ASP A 221 -8.81 12.81 -5.65
C ASP A 221 -7.99 11.59 -6.10
N ARG A 222 -6.71 11.81 -6.46
CA ARG A 222 -5.80 10.71 -6.80
C ARG A 222 -5.44 9.84 -5.60
N LEU A 223 -5.17 10.47 -4.46
CA LEU A 223 -4.87 9.77 -3.21
C LEU A 223 -6.10 9.01 -2.69
N LEU A 224 -7.29 9.62 -2.77
CA LEU A 224 -8.57 8.99 -2.46
C LEU A 224 -8.79 7.73 -3.30
N THR A 225 -8.60 7.83 -4.62
CA THR A 225 -8.73 6.71 -5.55
C THR A 225 -7.80 5.56 -5.20
N LEU A 226 -6.52 5.86 -4.92
CA LEU A 226 -5.53 4.87 -4.52
C LEU A 226 -5.92 4.19 -3.20
N SER A 227 -6.26 4.98 -2.19
CA SER A 227 -6.63 4.50 -0.85
C SER A 227 -7.91 3.66 -0.85
N CYS A 228 -8.87 3.93 -1.73
CA CYS A 228 -10.03 3.07 -1.97
C CYS A 228 -9.65 1.67 -2.49
N ASN A 229 -8.56 1.54 -3.26
CA ASN A 229 -8.04 0.25 -3.71
C ASN A 229 -7.15 -0.37 -2.61
N ALA A 230 -7.77 -0.92 -1.57
CA ALA A 230 -7.07 -1.57 -0.47
C ALA A 230 -6.16 -2.73 -0.93
N LYS A 231 -6.60 -3.53 -1.91
CA LYS A 231 -5.80 -4.64 -2.47
C LYS A 231 -4.56 -4.11 -3.19
N GLY A 232 -4.73 -3.12 -4.06
CA GLY A 232 -3.62 -2.49 -4.78
C GLY A 232 -2.66 -1.73 -3.87
N THR A 233 -3.15 -1.08 -2.82
CA THR A 233 -2.30 -0.45 -1.81
C THR A 233 -1.43 -1.47 -1.07
N ARG A 234 -1.98 -2.64 -0.76
CA ARG A 234 -1.21 -3.75 -0.16
C ARG A 234 -0.20 -4.35 -1.15
N ALA A 235 -0.58 -4.49 -2.42
CA ALA A 235 0.33 -4.92 -3.49
C ALA A 235 1.53 -3.98 -3.62
N LEU A 236 1.31 -2.66 -3.52
CA LEU A 236 2.39 -1.66 -3.53
C LEU A 236 3.36 -1.81 -2.35
N LEU A 237 2.89 -2.17 -1.16
CA LEU A 237 3.78 -2.42 -0.03
C LEU A 237 4.64 -3.68 -0.26
N THR A 238 4.03 -4.80 -0.66
CA THR A 238 4.77 -6.07 -0.77
C THR A 238 5.65 -6.13 -2.01
N CYS A 239 5.40 -5.31 -3.04
CA CYS A 239 6.22 -5.31 -4.24
C CYS A 239 7.66 -4.86 -3.99
N VAL A 240 7.97 -4.17 -2.89
CA VAL A 240 9.34 -3.75 -2.54
C VAL A 240 10.34 -4.94 -2.49
N PHE A 241 9.85 -6.15 -2.19
CA PHE A 241 10.67 -7.36 -2.10
C PHE A 241 10.86 -8.08 -3.43
N CYS A 242 10.21 -7.60 -4.50
CA CYS A 242 10.35 -8.16 -5.84
C CYS A 242 11.42 -7.41 -6.65
N GLU A 243 12.37 -8.18 -7.16
CA GLU A 243 13.36 -7.78 -8.17
C GLU A 243 13.12 -8.58 -9.45
N VAL A 244 12.87 -7.88 -10.57
CA VAL A 244 12.47 -8.52 -11.84
C VAL A 244 13.63 -9.20 -12.56
N GLU A 245 14.87 -8.99 -12.11
CA GLU A 245 16.06 -9.67 -12.62
C GLU A 245 16.28 -11.03 -11.94
N VAL A 246 15.62 -11.29 -10.80
CA VAL A 246 15.67 -12.57 -10.10
C VAL A 246 14.67 -13.51 -10.74
N SER A 247 15.10 -14.67 -11.22
CA SER A 247 14.18 -15.65 -11.81
C SER A 247 13.36 -16.39 -10.76
N SER A 248 12.22 -16.95 -11.17
CA SER A 248 11.26 -17.66 -10.30
C SER A 248 11.90 -18.77 -9.45
N ASN A 249 12.92 -19.45 -9.96
CA ASN A 249 13.60 -20.56 -9.29
C ASN A 249 14.64 -20.10 -8.25
N LEU A 250 14.87 -18.80 -8.14
CA LEU A 250 15.80 -18.18 -7.19
C LEU A 250 15.10 -17.17 -6.27
N CYS A 251 13.78 -17.02 -6.37
CA CYS A 251 13.09 -15.97 -5.63
C CYS A 251 13.08 -16.25 -4.13
N GLY A 252 12.98 -17.50 -3.69
CA GLY A 252 13.05 -17.85 -2.28
C GLY A 252 14.43 -17.57 -1.68
N MET A 253 15.51 -17.93 -2.39
CA MET A 253 16.88 -17.52 -2.05
C MET A 253 17.02 -16.00 -1.88
N TRP A 254 16.48 -15.25 -2.84
CA TRP A 254 16.48 -13.78 -2.80
C TRP A 254 15.72 -13.24 -1.57
N LEU A 255 14.57 -13.83 -1.25
CA LEU A 255 13.79 -13.44 -0.08
C LEU A 255 14.50 -13.77 1.22
N GLN A 256 15.04 -14.99 1.35
CA GLN A 256 15.77 -15.41 2.54
C GLN A 256 16.93 -14.45 2.81
N GLY A 257 17.73 -14.10 1.79
CA GLY A 257 18.81 -13.13 1.95
C GLY A 257 18.32 -11.72 2.30
N SER A 258 17.26 -11.26 1.65
CA SER A 258 16.65 -9.95 1.96
C SER A 258 16.15 -9.89 3.40
N PHE A 259 15.46 -10.93 3.87
CA PHE A 259 14.88 -10.97 5.20
C PHE A 259 15.89 -11.28 6.30
N ALA A 260 16.94 -12.06 6.02
CA ALA A 260 18.07 -12.21 6.93
C ALA A 260 18.71 -10.85 7.24
N PHE A 261 18.90 -10.00 6.23
CA PHE A 261 19.35 -8.61 6.44
C PHE A 261 18.33 -7.80 7.26
N LEU A 262 17.05 -7.78 6.86
CA LEU A 262 16.01 -7.00 7.55
C LEU A 262 15.84 -7.42 9.01
N ASP A 263 16.06 -8.69 9.34
CA ASP A 263 15.99 -9.21 10.71
C ASP A 263 17.11 -8.70 11.60
N THR A 264 18.25 -8.26 11.04
CA THR A 264 19.29 -7.56 11.80
C THR A 264 18.85 -6.18 12.27
N ILE A 265 17.86 -5.57 11.61
CA ILE A 265 17.40 -4.20 11.87
C ILE A 265 16.38 -4.20 13.02
N LYS A 266 16.87 -4.03 14.25
CA LYS A 266 16.01 -3.98 15.45
C LYS A 266 15.29 -2.65 15.67
N ASN A 267 15.81 -1.57 15.09
CA ASN A 267 15.19 -0.25 15.19
C ASN A 267 14.11 -0.08 14.11
N PRO A 268 12.82 0.04 14.47
CA PRO A 268 11.75 0.15 13.49
C PRO A 268 11.85 1.43 12.64
N HIS A 269 12.53 2.48 13.11
CA HIS A 269 12.74 3.70 12.32
C HIS A 269 13.75 3.48 11.20
N SER A 270 14.82 2.75 11.49
CA SER A 270 15.81 2.34 10.48
C SER A 270 15.17 1.42 9.45
N LEU A 271 14.29 0.50 9.89
CA LEU A 271 13.53 -0.35 8.99
C LEU A 271 12.60 0.47 8.07
N LEU A 272 11.85 1.43 8.63
CA LEU A 272 11.01 2.32 7.85
C LEU A 272 11.82 3.13 6.84
N GLU A 273 12.97 3.67 7.24
CA GLU A 273 13.87 4.44 6.37
C GLU A 273 14.38 3.61 5.20
N ILE A 274 14.80 2.36 5.45
CA ILE A 274 15.23 1.42 4.41
C ILE A 274 14.09 1.21 3.40
N LEU A 275 12.88 0.88 3.88
CA LEU A 275 11.73 0.60 3.03
C LEU A 275 11.29 1.82 2.20
N ILE A 276 11.35 3.02 2.77
CA ILE A 276 11.10 4.27 2.04
C ILE A 276 12.18 4.50 0.99
N ARG A 277 13.45 4.23 1.29
CA ARG A 277 14.56 4.45 0.36
C ARG A 277 14.53 3.50 -0.83
N THR A 278 13.97 2.30 -0.70
CA THR A 278 13.84 1.36 -1.82
C THR A 278 12.90 1.88 -2.91
N ASP A 279 11.79 2.53 -2.52
CA ASP A 279 10.89 3.22 -3.45
C ASP A 279 10.28 4.49 -2.84
N PRO A 280 10.98 5.65 -2.96
CA PRO A 280 10.57 6.90 -2.31
C PRO A 280 9.20 7.43 -2.74
N ASP A 281 8.80 7.20 -4.00
CA ASP A 281 7.55 7.72 -4.56
C ASP A 281 6.30 7.12 -3.89
N ILE A 282 6.41 5.91 -3.34
CA ILE A 282 5.37 5.25 -2.55
C ILE A 282 5.75 5.09 -1.07
N GLY A 283 6.85 5.70 -0.63
CA GLY A 283 7.34 5.61 0.75
C GLY A 283 6.32 6.11 1.78
N PHE A 284 5.43 7.03 1.39
CA PHE A 284 4.33 7.46 2.25
C PHE A 284 3.37 6.32 2.62
N LEU A 285 3.22 5.29 1.78
CA LEU A 285 2.43 4.09 2.12
C LEU A 285 3.09 3.30 3.24
N TRP A 286 4.42 3.17 3.23
CA TRP A 286 5.15 2.56 4.34
C TRP A 286 4.99 3.36 5.62
N LEU A 287 5.12 4.69 5.56
CA LEU A 287 4.88 5.57 6.70
C LEU A 287 3.47 5.37 7.29
N GLY A 288 2.44 5.40 6.44
CA GLY A 288 1.06 5.14 6.86
C GLY A 288 0.85 3.73 7.42
N SER A 289 1.54 2.73 6.85
CA SER A 289 1.49 1.34 7.30
C SER A 289 2.08 1.18 8.70
N PHE A 290 3.20 1.84 9.01
CA PHE A 290 3.78 1.86 10.36
C PHE A 290 2.87 2.58 11.37
N ILE A 291 2.29 3.72 10.99
CA ILE A 291 1.34 4.48 11.83
C ILE A 291 0.08 3.67 12.13
N THR A 292 -0.38 2.84 11.19
CA THR A 292 -1.59 2.01 11.37
C THR A 292 -1.29 0.58 11.87
N GLY A 293 -0.03 0.22 12.07
CA GLY A 293 0.41 -1.12 12.46
C GLY A 293 0.17 -2.20 11.40
N GLY A 294 0.09 -1.81 10.12
CA GLY A 294 -0.02 -2.72 8.97
C GLY A 294 1.30 -3.29 8.46
N ASN A 295 2.43 -2.70 8.87
CA ASN A 295 3.77 -3.05 8.41
C ASN A 295 4.11 -4.52 8.70
N ASP A 296 3.79 -5.03 9.90
CA ASP A 296 4.10 -6.42 10.26
C ASP A 296 3.47 -7.42 9.28
N LYS A 297 2.23 -7.14 8.84
CA LYS A 297 1.52 -8.03 7.92
C LYS A 297 2.17 -7.97 6.55
N ALA A 298 2.48 -6.78 6.04
CA ALA A 298 3.17 -6.61 4.76
C ALA A 298 4.55 -7.31 4.76
N LEU A 299 5.31 -7.21 5.85
CA LEU A 299 6.60 -7.89 6.00
C LEU A 299 6.46 -9.41 6.06
N ARG A 300 5.48 -9.95 6.82
CA ARG A 300 5.20 -11.39 6.85
C ARG A 300 4.77 -11.93 5.48
N GLU A 301 3.89 -11.20 4.79
CA GLU A 301 3.43 -11.58 3.44
C GLU A 301 4.57 -11.51 2.42
N GLY A 302 5.41 -10.49 2.51
CA GLY A 302 6.64 -10.41 1.70
C GLY A 302 7.55 -11.61 1.93
N ARG A 303 7.79 -12.00 3.19
CA ARG A 303 8.65 -13.14 3.54
C ARG A 303 8.11 -14.47 3.01
N ALA A 304 6.79 -14.65 3.09
CA ALA A 304 6.11 -15.86 2.65
C ALA A 304 5.87 -15.93 1.13
N GLY A 305 6.43 -15.00 0.35
CA GLY A 305 6.18 -14.93 -1.10
C GLY A 305 4.72 -14.66 -1.47
N TRP A 306 3.89 -14.18 -0.53
CA TRP A 306 2.49 -13.85 -0.77
C TRP A 306 2.35 -12.45 -1.37
N TRP A 307 2.62 -12.37 -2.67
CA TRP A 307 2.46 -11.15 -3.44
C TRP A 307 1.07 -11.05 -4.07
N ASN A 308 0.54 -9.83 -4.10
CA ASN A 308 -0.59 -9.50 -4.95
C ASN A 308 -0.06 -8.65 -6.08
N ILE A 309 -0.41 -8.99 -7.32
CA ILE A 309 -0.16 -8.11 -8.47
C ILE A 309 -1.43 -7.31 -8.75
N ASP A 310 -1.29 -5.99 -8.73
CA ASP A 310 -2.35 -5.06 -9.14
C ASP A 310 -1.77 -4.09 -10.16
N LEU A 311 -1.88 -4.46 -11.44
CA LEU A 311 -1.36 -3.66 -12.56
C LEU A 311 -2.02 -2.27 -12.64
N GLY A 312 -3.25 -2.12 -12.12
CA GLY A 312 -3.93 -0.84 -12.05
C GLY A 312 -3.27 0.12 -11.05
N ALA A 313 -3.00 -0.36 -9.83
CA ALA A 313 -2.27 0.39 -8.81
C ALA A 313 -0.81 0.65 -9.22
N ALA A 314 -0.17 -0.34 -9.85
CA ALA A 314 1.17 -0.22 -10.42
C ALA A 314 1.22 0.91 -11.46
N ALA A 315 0.30 0.89 -12.43
CA ALA A 315 0.19 1.92 -13.46
C ALA A 315 -0.16 3.30 -12.89
N TRP A 316 -1.05 3.35 -11.89
CA TRP A 316 -1.48 4.59 -11.23
C TRP A 316 -0.34 5.30 -10.50
N THR A 317 0.56 4.50 -9.91
CA THR A 317 1.70 5.01 -9.15
C THR A 317 2.98 5.06 -9.96
N GLY A 318 3.04 4.42 -11.14
CA GLY A 318 4.27 4.26 -11.93
C GLY A 318 5.23 3.19 -11.38
N THR A 319 4.76 2.27 -10.55
CA THR A 319 5.58 1.28 -9.81
C THR A 319 5.78 -0.01 -10.61
N LEU A 320 7.01 -0.54 -10.64
CA LEU A 320 7.29 -1.86 -11.22
C LEU A 320 6.98 -2.96 -10.21
N MET A 321 5.87 -3.68 -10.40
CA MET A 321 5.47 -4.76 -9.50
C MET A 321 5.82 -6.15 -10.01
N SER A 322 5.87 -6.35 -11.32
CA SER A 322 6.03 -7.67 -11.94
C SER A 322 6.81 -7.58 -13.25
N PHE A 323 7.51 -8.65 -13.60
CA PHE A 323 8.20 -8.80 -14.88
C PHE A 323 7.26 -8.56 -16.07
N ILE A 324 5.94 -8.78 -15.93
CA ILE A 324 4.97 -8.59 -17.01
C ILE A 324 4.88 -7.13 -17.49
N GLN A 325 5.29 -6.17 -16.66
CA GLN A 325 5.33 -4.75 -17.01
C GLN A 325 6.59 -4.38 -17.81
N MET A 326 7.58 -5.26 -17.89
CA MET A 326 8.81 -4.99 -18.64
C MET A 326 8.55 -4.99 -20.15
N PRO A 327 9.12 -4.05 -20.91
CA PRO A 327 8.95 -4.02 -22.37
C PRO A 327 9.67 -5.20 -23.03
N VAL A 328 9.03 -5.80 -24.03
CA VAL A 328 9.65 -6.78 -24.93
C VAL A 328 10.27 -6.00 -26.09
N PRO A 329 11.59 -6.04 -26.27
CA PRO A 329 12.25 -5.31 -27.35
C PRO A 329 11.94 -5.94 -28.71
N GLN A 330 12.09 -5.16 -29.78
CA GLN A 330 12.14 -5.68 -31.14
C GLN A 330 13.29 -6.69 -31.29
N PHE A 331 13.04 -7.76 -32.04
CA PHE A 331 14.02 -8.82 -32.29
C PHE A 331 14.66 -8.68 -33.68
N ALA A 332 15.90 -9.15 -33.81
CA ALA A 332 16.57 -9.26 -35.10
C ALA A 332 15.94 -10.38 -35.94
N THR A 333 15.98 -10.26 -37.27
CA THR A 333 15.37 -11.25 -38.18
C THR A 333 16.00 -12.64 -38.10
N ASP A 334 17.23 -12.75 -37.60
CA ASP A 334 17.98 -13.99 -37.41
C ASP A 334 17.95 -14.52 -35.98
N THR A 335 17.13 -13.93 -35.11
CA THR A 335 16.88 -14.44 -33.76
C THR A 335 16.44 -15.90 -33.84
N ARG A 336 17.04 -16.78 -33.05
CA ARG A 336 16.70 -18.22 -33.01
C ARG A 336 16.00 -18.64 -31.73
N SER A 337 16.18 -17.86 -30.67
CA SER A 337 15.55 -18.05 -29.38
C SER A 337 15.33 -16.71 -28.69
N ILE A 338 14.31 -16.68 -27.84
CA ILE A 338 14.00 -15.53 -26.98
C ILE A 338 14.02 -15.96 -25.52
N SER A 339 14.11 -15.01 -24.59
CA SER A 339 13.97 -15.35 -23.17
C SER A 339 12.55 -15.85 -22.91
N ARG A 340 12.37 -16.81 -21.99
CA ARG A 340 11.02 -17.22 -21.56
C ARG A 340 10.23 -16.06 -20.97
N ALA A 341 10.93 -15.10 -20.34
CA ALA A 341 10.30 -13.90 -19.82
C ALA A 341 9.70 -13.04 -20.95
N ASP A 342 10.37 -12.92 -22.09
CA ASP A 342 9.82 -12.26 -23.29
C ASP A 342 8.68 -13.08 -23.88
N GLU A 343 8.84 -14.41 -23.99
CA GLU A 343 7.79 -15.29 -24.50
C GLU A 343 6.50 -15.14 -23.68
N PHE A 344 6.58 -15.20 -22.35
CA PHE A 344 5.42 -15.12 -21.46
C PHE A 344 4.77 -13.75 -21.49
N ARG A 345 5.57 -12.69 -21.66
CA ARG A 345 5.03 -11.34 -21.89
C ARG A 345 4.31 -11.24 -23.22
N LEU A 346 4.86 -11.80 -24.29
CA LEU A 346 4.20 -11.84 -25.59
C LEU A 346 2.91 -12.68 -25.51
N LEU A 347 2.95 -13.88 -24.90
CA LEU A 347 1.76 -14.68 -24.65
C LEU A 347 0.68 -13.84 -23.96
N TYR A 348 1.02 -13.15 -22.87
CA TYR A 348 0.08 -12.27 -22.17
C TYR A 348 -0.46 -11.12 -23.02
N LEU A 349 0.34 -10.55 -23.92
CA LEU A 349 -0.05 -9.40 -24.73
C LEU A 349 -0.85 -9.78 -25.99
N CYS A 350 -0.66 -10.99 -26.51
CA CYS A 350 -1.30 -11.44 -27.76
C CYS A 350 -2.68 -12.07 -27.52
N HIS A 351 -2.93 -12.61 -26.33
CA HIS A 351 -4.20 -13.22 -25.98
C HIS A 351 -5.32 -12.19 -25.74
N ASP A 352 -6.57 -12.64 -25.91
CA ASP A 352 -7.76 -11.82 -25.63
C ASP A 352 -7.83 -11.45 -24.13
N ILE A 353 -8.36 -10.26 -23.82
CA ILE A 353 -8.48 -9.73 -22.46
C ILE A 353 -9.28 -10.67 -21.52
N ASN A 354 -10.16 -11.50 -22.08
CA ASN A 354 -10.94 -12.48 -21.33
C ASN A 354 -10.16 -13.76 -20.98
N TYR A 355 -8.97 -13.93 -21.56
CA TYR A 355 -8.11 -15.10 -21.42
C TYR A 355 -6.89 -14.83 -20.52
N THR A 356 -6.59 -13.56 -20.21
CA THR A 356 -5.34 -13.18 -19.54
C THR A 356 -5.58 -12.56 -18.17
N ILE A 357 -5.55 -13.38 -17.13
CA ILE A 357 -5.33 -12.91 -15.75
C ILE A 357 -3.82 -12.67 -15.61
N PRO A 358 -3.33 -11.55 -15.03
CA PRO A 358 -1.90 -11.37 -14.76
C PRO A 358 -1.30 -12.55 -13.96
N PRO A 359 0.02 -12.80 -14.03
CA PRO A 359 0.62 -13.88 -13.27
C PRO A 359 0.37 -13.65 -11.78
N LEU A 360 0.25 -14.73 -11.01
CA LEU A 360 0.07 -14.62 -9.55
C LEU A 360 1.31 -14.02 -8.88
N PHE A 361 2.49 -14.32 -9.42
CA PHE A 361 3.78 -13.92 -8.87
C PHE A 361 4.58 -13.04 -9.82
N PRO A 362 5.46 -12.17 -9.27
CA PRO A 362 6.09 -11.12 -10.06
C PRO A 362 7.44 -11.49 -10.68
N PHE A 363 7.98 -12.68 -10.38
CA PHE A 363 9.29 -13.13 -10.85
C PHE A 363 9.18 -13.77 -12.24
N PRO A 364 10.10 -13.46 -13.17
CA PRO A 364 10.09 -14.04 -14.51
C PRO A 364 10.46 -15.54 -14.51
N PRO A 365 9.99 -16.30 -15.51
CA PRO A 365 10.53 -17.62 -15.78
C PRO A 365 11.99 -17.52 -16.26
N PHE A 366 12.80 -18.55 -15.96
CA PHE A 366 14.20 -18.61 -16.37
C PHE A 366 14.39 -19.29 -17.74
N GLY A 367 15.53 -19.01 -18.36
CA GLY A 367 15.95 -19.64 -19.60
C GLY A 367 15.31 -19.04 -20.86
N SER A 368 15.28 -19.83 -21.92
CA SER A 368 14.91 -19.40 -23.27
C SER A 368 14.13 -20.46 -24.01
N THR A 369 13.34 -20.00 -24.98
CA THR A 369 12.55 -20.85 -25.88
C THR A 369 13.01 -20.59 -27.31
N ALA A 370 13.21 -21.67 -28.09
CA ALA A 370 13.49 -21.53 -29.52
C ALA A 370 12.25 -21.00 -30.23
N ILE A 371 12.41 -20.13 -31.22
CA ILE A 371 11.25 -19.50 -31.90
C ILE A 371 10.30 -20.56 -32.48
N GLU A 372 10.86 -21.64 -33.03
CA GLU A 372 10.09 -22.77 -33.57
C GLU A 372 9.22 -23.51 -32.54
N ASP A 373 9.53 -23.37 -31.25
CA ASP A 373 8.78 -23.96 -30.14
C ASP A 373 7.82 -22.97 -29.46
N THR A 374 7.78 -21.71 -29.92
CA THR A 374 6.85 -20.70 -29.37
C THR A 374 5.43 -20.84 -29.95
N ASN A 375 4.44 -20.29 -29.25
CA ASN A 375 3.07 -20.17 -29.79
C ASN A 375 3.09 -19.34 -31.10
N ILE A 376 2.21 -19.67 -32.04
CA ILE A 376 2.13 -19.00 -33.35
C ILE A 376 1.96 -17.48 -33.22
N ASP A 377 1.15 -17.01 -32.27
CA ASP A 377 0.92 -15.58 -32.05
C ASP A 377 2.19 -14.89 -31.54
N VAL A 378 2.94 -15.58 -30.66
CA VAL A 378 4.24 -15.10 -30.18
C VAL A 378 5.22 -15.00 -31.35
N HIS A 379 5.25 -16.01 -32.23
CA HIS A 379 6.10 -16.00 -33.42
C HIS A 379 5.77 -14.82 -34.34
N GLU A 380 4.48 -14.53 -34.58
CA GLU A 380 4.07 -13.35 -35.37
C GLU A 380 4.57 -12.04 -34.75
N HIS A 381 4.44 -11.90 -33.42
CA HIS A 381 4.85 -10.69 -32.72
C HIS A 381 6.38 -10.55 -32.55
N ILE A 382 7.14 -11.65 -32.55
CA ILE A 382 8.60 -11.59 -32.66
C ILE A 382 9.03 -10.98 -34.01
N LEU A 383 8.31 -11.32 -35.09
CA LEU A 383 8.65 -10.91 -36.46
C LEU A 383 8.04 -9.57 -36.88
N CYS A 384 7.18 -8.96 -36.07
CA CYS A 384 6.43 -7.77 -36.48
C CYS A 384 7.29 -6.49 -36.56
N GLY A 385 8.51 -6.51 -35.99
CA GLY A 385 9.46 -5.41 -36.05
C GLY A 385 9.16 -4.24 -35.11
N TRP A 386 8.39 -4.47 -34.04
CA TRP A 386 8.04 -3.45 -33.04
C TRP A 386 8.35 -3.92 -31.61
N ASP A 387 8.60 -2.95 -30.73
CA ASP A 387 8.61 -3.19 -29.28
C ASP A 387 7.17 -3.42 -28.78
N HIS A 388 7.03 -4.29 -27.78
CA HIS A 388 5.74 -4.56 -27.12
C HIS A 388 5.81 -4.25 -25.63
N GLY A 389 4.68 -3.86 -25.04
CA GLY A 389 4.61 -3.62 -23.62
C GLY A 389 3.30 -3.02 -23.17
N LEU A 390 3.08 -3.06 -21.86
CA LEU A 390 1.95 -2.43 -21.23
C LEU A 390 2.15 -0.92 -21.15
N ARG A 391 1.12 -0.16 -21.52
CA ARG A 391 1.12 1.30 -21.44
C ARG A 391 -0.12 1.78 -20.72
N PHE A 392 0.07 2.57 -19.67
CA PHE A 392 -1.05 3.21 -19.00
C PHE A 392 -1.62 4.31 -19.88
N ALA A 393 -2.84 4.10 -20.37
CA ALA A 393 -3.55 5.09 -21.18
C ALA A 393 -4.31 6.10 -20.30
N HIS A 394 -5.31 5.63 -19.57
CA HIS A 394 -6.17 6.44 -18.70
C HIS A 394 -7.03 5.52 -17.83
N LEU A 395 -7.56 6.07 -16.73
CA LEU A 395 -8.71 5.52 -16.05
C LEU A 395 -9.99 5.99 -16.76
N THR A 396 -10.98 5.11 -16.87
CA THR A 396 -12.33 5.48 -17.31
C THR A 396 -13.27 5.39 -16.12
N TRP A 397 -13.81 6.55 -15.73
CA TRP A 397 -14.84 6.68 -14.72
C TRP A 397 -16.21 6.53 -15.36
N HIS A 398 -16.97 5.54 -14.93
CA HIS A 398 -18.36 5.33 -15.37
C HIS A 398 -19.29 6.08 -14.42
N CYS A 399 -19.84 7.20 -14.88
CA CYS A 399 -20.70 8.07 -14.08
C CYS A 399 -22.14 7.55 -14.05
N SER A 400 -22.89 7.94 -13.02
CA SER A 400 -24.28 7.51 -12.81
C SER A 400 -25.26 8.00 -13.87
N ASP A 401 -24.92 9.09 -14.55
CA ASP A 401 -25.67 9.64 -15.69
C ASP A 401 -25.37 8.92 -17.01
N GLY A 402 -24.54 7.87 -16.97
CA GLY A 402 -24.11 7.10 -18.14
C GLY A 402 -22.93 7.71 -18.88
N THR A 403 -22.41 8.86 -18.45
CA THR A 403 -21.22 9.46 -19.04
C THR A 403 -19.96 8.68 -18.66
N LYS A 404 -18.92 8.79 -19.49
CA LYS A 404 -17.60 8.23 -19.25
C LYS A 404 -16.59 9.36 -19.18
N VAL A 405 -15.92 9.52 -18.04
CA VAL A 405 -14.87 10.53 -17.86
C VAL A 405 -13.52 9.83 -17.88
N GLN A 406 -12.63 10.27 -18.76
CA GLN A 406 -11.27 9.73 -18.83
C GLN A 406 -10.31 10.60 -18.03
N GLN A 407 -9.50 9.95 -17.19
CA GLN A 407 -8.45 10.60 -16.39
C GLN A 407 -7.13 9.88 -16.63
N GLY A 408 -6.19 10.56 -17.26
CA GLY A 408 -4.88 9.99 -17.56
C GLY A 408 -3.88 11.08 -17.93
N PRO A 409 -2.60 10.71 -18.10
CA PRO A 409 -1.61 11.63 -18.63
C PRO A 409 -2.00 12.07 -20.05
N LYS A 410 -1.65 13.30 -20.43
CA LYS A 410 -1.87 13.80 -21.80
C LYS A 410 -1.18 12.93 -22.86
N VAL A 411 -0.08 12.29 -22.47
CA VAL A 411 0.66 11.31 -23.26
C VAL A 411 0.75 10.04 -22.43
N PRO A 412 0.23 8.91 -22.90
CA PRO A 412 0.41 7.64 -22.21
C PRO A 412 1.90 7.32 -22.08
N SER A 413 2.36 7.06 -20.86
CA SER A 413 3.76 6.77 -20.57
C SER A 413 3.98 5.27 -20.42
N MET A 414 5.11 4.78 -20.94
CA MET A 414 5.60 3.42 -20.69
C MET A 414 6.48 3.34 -19.44
N ALA A 415 6.90 4.48 -18.89
CA ALA A 415 7.92 4.52 -17.86
C ALA A 415 7.36 4.01 -16.52
N THR A 416 7.56 2.72 -16.30
CA THR A 416 7.49 2.10 -14.98
C THR A 416 8.84 2.28 -14.32
N ARG A 417 8.90 2.84 -13.11
CA ARG A 417 10.18 3.05 -12.42
C ARG A 417 10.66 1.75 -11.76
N LEU A 418 11.95 1.47 -11.90
CA LEU A 418 12.62 0.40 -11.15
C LEU A 418 12.82 0.82 -9.69
N LYS A 419 12.77 -0.17 -8.78
CA LYS A 419 12.94 0.04 -7.33
C LYS A 419 14.40 0.03 -6.91
N ASN A 420 15.23 0.80 -7.62
CA ASN A 420 16.68 0.70 -7.47
C ASN A 420 17.24 1.52 -6.29
N GLY A 421 16.38 2.20 -5.52
CA GLY A 421 16.81 3.21 -4.53
C GLY A 421 17.82 4.22 -5.11
N VAL A 422 18.53 4.93 -4.23
CA VAL A 422 19.72 5.70 -4.60
C VAL A 422 20.88 5.15 -3.78
N LEU A 423 21.79 4.40 -4.42
CA LEU A 423 23.04 3.97 -3.78
C LEU A 423 23.94 5.20 -3.57
N GLN A 424 24.10 5.62 -2.31
CA GLN A 424 25.04 6.69 -1.94
C GLN A 424 26.25 6.10 -1.18
N GLY A 425 27.44 6.22 -1.77
CA GLY A 425 28.71 5.91 -1.12
C GLY A 425 29.18 4.45 -1.25
N SER A 426 30.29 4.14 -0.59
CA SER A 426 30.80 2.76 -0.45
C SER A 426 29.94 2.02 0.56
N VAL A 427 29.34 0.91 0.15
CA VAL A 427 28.56 0.03 1.03
C VAL A 427 29.54 -0.71 1.94
N PRO A 428 29.50 -0.51 3.27
CA PRO A 428 30.26 -1.36 4.18
C PRO A 428 29.72 -2.79 4.08
N GLU A 429 30.61 -3.77 4.05
CA GLU A 429 30.25 -5.18 4.05
C GLU A 429 29.51 -5.49 5.36
N VAL A 430 28.26 -5.92 5.26
CA VAL A 430 27.44 -6.35 6.40
C VAL A 430 27.53 -7.86 6.48
N GLU A 431 28.01 -8.38 7.60
CA GLU A 431 27.98 -9.81 7.89
C GLU A 431 26.52 -10.21 8.16
N VAL A 432 25.92 -10.92 7.20
CA VAL A 432 24.56 -11.46 7.32
C VAL A 432 24.70 -12.92 7.72
N ASP A 433 24.06 -13.28 8.83
CA ASP A 433 23.98 -14.65 9.30
C ASP A 433 22.94 -15.42 8.46
N TYR A 434 23.38 -16.51 7.84
CA TYR A 434 22.56 -17.41 7.03
C TYR A 434 22.36 -18.78 7.72
N GLU A 435 22.65 -18.92 9.01
CA GLU A 435 22.52 -20.21 9.72
C GLU A 435 21.06 -20.70 9.80
N GLU A 436 20.06 -19.82 9.68
CA GLU A 436 18.62 -20.16 9.54
C GLU A 436 18.20 -20.42 8.08
N TYR A 437 19.15 -20.68 7.19
CA TYR A 437 18.89 -21.00 5.79
C TYR A 437 18.02 -22.26 5.68
N ASP A 438 16.82 -22.10 5.12
CA ASP A 438 15.96 -23.21 4.79
C ASP A 438 16.39 -23.82 3.46
N SER A 439 16.89 -25.06 3.52
CA SER A 439 17.28 -25.83 2.33
C SER A 439 16.08 -26.27 1.49
N GLU A 440 14.88 -26.30 2.07
CA GLU A 440 13.63 -26.61 1.38
C GLU A 440 13.06 -25.29 0.84
N ASP A 441 13.50 -24.89 -0.36
CA ASP A 441 13.09 -23.63 -1.00
C ASP A 441 11.64 -23.68 -1.54
N GLU A 442 10.68 -23.83 -0.62
CA GLU A 442 9.24 -23.92 -0.91
C GLU A 442 8.72 -22.71 -1.70
N ASN A 443 9.29 -21.53 -1.43
CA ASN A 443 8.93 -20.29 -2.13
C ASN A 443 9.32 -20.36 -3.60
N SER A 444 10.57 -20.71 -3.93
CA SER A 444 10.98 -20.84 -5.33
C SER A 444 10.25 -21.97 -6.05
N GLU A 445 9.97 -23.08 -5.37
CA GLU A 445 9.15 -24.16 -5.92
C GLU A 445 7.74 -23.65 -6.28
N MET A 446 7.02 -23.08 -5.31
CA MET A 446 5.65 -22.58 -5.51
C MET A 446 5.58 -21.54 -6.64
N VAL A 447 6.52 -20.60 -6.65
CA VAL A 447 6.57 -19.50 -7.63
C VAL A 447 6.93 -20.04 -9.02
N THR A 448 7.88 -20.97 -9.09
CA THR A 448 8.27 -21.62 -10.36
C THR A 448 7.13 -22.47 -10.91
N ARG A 449 6.45 -23.26 -10.07
CA ARG A 449 5.25 -24.01 -10.46
C ARG A 449 4.22 -23.10 -11.10
N ASN A 450 3.83 -22.05 -10.37
CA ASN A 450 2.79 -21.13 -10.83
C ASN A 450 3.19 -20.38 -12.11
N ILE A 451 4.44 -19.93 -12.23
CA ILE A 451 4.82 -19.18 -13.42
C ILE A 451 4.77 -20.08 -14.65
N PHE A 452 5.33 -21.30 -14.57
CA PHE A 452 5.36 -22.23 -15.70
C PHE A 452 3.99 -22.82 -16.04
N THR A 453 3.02 -22.85 -15.13
CA THR A 453 1.64 -23.31 -15.41
C THR A 453 0.68 -22.18 -15.80
N TRP A 454 0.99 -20.92 -15.53
CA TRP A 454 0.07 -19.78 -15.65
C TRP A 454 -0.65 -19.66 -17.01
N LEU A 455 0.08 -19.73 -18.13
CA LEU A 455 -0.51 -19.71 -19.49
C LEU A 455 -0.41 -21.08 -20.18
N ARG A 456 0.43 -21.97 -19.66
CA ARG A 456 0.61 -23.33 -20.18
C ARG A 456 -0.45 -24.31 -19.70
N GLY A 457 -1.20 -23.98 -18.64
CA GLY A 457 -2.26 -24.83 -18.10
C GLY A 457 -3.38 -25.06 -19.11
N ASP A 458 -3.71 -24.03 -19.89
CA ASP A 458 -4.73 -24.12 -20.94
C ASP A 458 -4.12 -24.40 -22.33
N ASP A 459 -2.95 -23.83 -22.65
CA ASP A 459 -2.30 -23.96 -23.96
C ASP A 459 -1.47 -25.25 -24.12
N GLY A 460 -1.15 -25.92 -23.02
CA GLY A 460 -0.21 -27.03 -22.97
C GLY A 460 1.27 -26.60 -23.04
N PHE A 461 2.17 -27.55 -22.72
CA PHE A 461 3.61 -27.35 -22.84
C PHE A 461 4.10 -27.71 -24.25
N PRO A 462 5.00 -26.91 -24.86
CA PRO A 462 5.71 -27.31 -26.07
C PRO A 462 6.47 -28.62 -25.84
N VAL A 463 6.61 -29.45 -26.88
CA VAL A 463 7.33 -30.74 -26.79
C VAL A 463 8.76 -30.54 -26.30
N ALA A 464 9.42 -29.45 -26.68
CA ALA A 464 10.76 -29.10 -26.22
C ALA A 464 10.85 -28.84 -24.70
N GLU A 465 9.73 -28.51 -24.05
CA GLU A 465 9.59 -28.28 -22.61
C GLU A 465 9.13 -29.52 -21.85
N ARG A 466 9.09 -30.71 -22.47
CA ARG A 466 8.71 -31.98 -21.82
C ARG A 466 9.44 -32.21 -20.48
N ALA A 467 10.76 -32.05 -20.45
CA ALA A 467 11.55 -32.24 -19.23
C ALA A 467 11.30 -31.16 -18.15
N ILE A 468 10.76 -30.00 -18.53
CA ILE A 468 10.33 -28.95 -17.60
C ILE A 468 8.99 -29.36 -16.98
N ARG A 469 8.03 -29.82 -17.80
CA ARG A 469 6.74 -30.33 -17.33
C ARG A 469 6.93 -31.49 -16.34
N GLU A 470 7.77 -32.46 -16.68
CA GLU A 470 8.04 -33.67 -15.87
C GLU A 470 8.87 -33.40 -14.60
N HIS A 471 9.29 -32.15 -14.35
CA HIS A 471 10.07 -31.81 -13.16
C HIS A 471 9.18 -31.83 -11.91
N GLU A 472 9.70 -32.32 -10.78
CA GLU A 472 8.95 -32.47 -9.52
C GLU A 472 8.34 -31.16 -8.97
N TRP A 473 8.96 -30.01 -9.26
CA TRP A 473 8.40 -28.69 -8.94
C TRP A 473 7.21 -28.29 -9.81
N ILE A 474 7.03 -28.88 -10.99
CA ILE A 474 5.98 -28.52 -11.95
C ILE A 474 4.89 -29.59 -11.95
N ASP A 475 5.28 -30.87 -12.09
CA ASP A 475 4.38 -32.02 -12.11
C ASP A 475 3.98 -32.43 -10.70
N ASN A 476 2.69 -32.28 -10.37
CA ASN A 476 2.09 -33.01 -9.26
C ASN A 476 1.45 -34.26 -9.86
N LEU A 477 2.07 -35.42 -9.66
CA LEU A 477 1.68 -36.75 -10.15
C LEU A 477 0.34 -37.29 -9.60
N ASP A 478 -0.67 -36.44 -9.41
CA ASP A 478 -2.00 -36.81 -8.89
C ASP A 478 -3.08 -36.93 -9.99
N SER A 479 -2.76 -36.66 -11.28
CA SER A 479 -3.65 -36.99 -12.40
C SER A 479 -3.23 -38.30 -13.08
N GLU A 480 -4.00 -39.37 -12.84
CA GLU A 480 -3.88 -40.66 -13.54
C GLU A 480 -4.26 -40.59 -15.04
N ASP A 481 -4.53 -39.41 -15.59
CA ASP A 481 -5.11 -39.16 -16.92
C ASP A 481 -4.15 -38.44 -17.91
N ASP A 482 -2.88 -38.27 -17.56
CA ASP A 482 -1.92 -37.61 -18.44
C ASP A 482 -1.38 -38.59 -19.50
N GLU A 483 -1.96 -38.56 -20.70
CA GLU A 483 -1.39 -39.25 -21.88
C GLU A 483 0.04 -38.73 -22.16
N PRO A 484 0.99 -39.62 -22.49
CA PRO A 484 2.38 -39.23 -22.73
C PRO A 484 2.49 -38.25 -23.90
N ILE A 485 3.28 -37.18 -23.74
CA ILE A 485 3.53 -36.19 -24.80
C ILE A 485 4.15 -36.90 -26.02
N GLU A 486 3.43 -36.97 -27.13
CA GLU A 486 3.93 -37.52 -28.39
C GLU A 486 4.89 -36.53 -29.11
N GLY A 487 6.01 -37.01 -29.65
CA GLY A 487 6.94 -36.22 -30.47
C GLY A 487 8.43 -36.46 -30.21
N ASP A 488 9.24 -36.49 -31.27
CA ASP A 488 10.68 -36.85 -31.25
C ASP A 488 11.62 -35.66 -30.97
N VAL A 489 11.10 -34.49 -30.55
CA VAL A 489 11.94 -33.31 -30.28
C VAL A 489 12.77 -33.51 -29.00
N HIS A 490 14.08 -33.27 -29.08
CA HIS A 490 14.99 -33.37 -27.95
C HIS A 490 14.80 -32.20 -26.97
N SER A 491 14.67 -32.49 -25.67
CA SER A 491 14.60 -31.44 -24.65
C SER A 491 15.90 -30.65 -24.58
N SER A 492 15.78 -29.33 -24.44
CA SER A 492 16.91 -28.42 -24.22
C SER A 492 17.46 -28.46 -22.78
N PHE A 493 16.79 -29.15 -21.85
CA PHE A 493 17.18 -29.26 -20.44
C PHE A 493 17.25 -30.72 -19.98
N GLY A 494 18.45 -31.29 -19.97
CA GLY A 494 18.71 -32.58 -19.34
C GLY A 494 19.15 -32.45 -17.87
N GLY A 495 18.42 -33.10 -16.95
CA GLY A 495 18.91 -33.69 -15.70
C GLY A 495 19.43 -32.79 -14.56
N HIS A 496 18.86 -33.03 -13.37
CA HIS A 496 19.21 -32.58 -12.01
C HIS A 496 18.94 -31.12 -11.61
N LEU A 497 18.24 -30.96 -10.46
CA LEU A 497 17.93 -29.74 -9.71
C LEU A 497 19.08 -28.71 -9.68
N HIS A 498 20.32 -29.20 -9.51
CA HIS A 498 21.53 -28.37 -9.43
C HIS A 498 21.81 -27.59 -10.73
N ARG A 499 21.38 -28.09 -11.90
CA ARG A 499 21.57 -27.41 -13.19
C ARG A 499 20.56 -26.28 -13.43
N TRP A 500 19.39 -26.31 -12.80
CA TRP A 500 18.44 -25.18 -12.79
C TRP A 500 18.95 -24.04 -11.92
N LEU A 501 19.58 -24.35 -10.78
CA LEU A 501 20.15 -23.35 -9.86
C LEU A 501 21.45 -22.70 -10.38
N LEU A 502 22.27 -23.43 -11.15
CA LEU A 502 23.64 -22.99 -11.48
C LEU A 502 23.82 -22.23 -12.81
N LYS A 503 22.79 -22.13 -13.67
CA LYS A 503 22.95 -21.54 -15.02
C LYS A 503 22.61 -20.05 -15.13
N THR A 504 22.26 -19.37 -14.06
CA THR A 504 21.89 -17.95 -14.06
C THR A 504 22.85 -17.14 -13.21
N SER A 505 23.76 -16.38 -13.85
CA SER A 505 24.46 -15.29 -13.17
C SER A 505 23.55 -14.07 -13.14
N THR A 506 23.10 -13.65 -11.96
CA THR A 506 22.49 -12.32 -11.81
C THR A 506 23.61 -11.27 -11.86
N HIS A 507 23.47 -10.24 -12.69
CA HIS A 507 24.49 -9.20 -12.88
C HIS A 507 24.49 -8.13 -11.76
N ARG A 508 23.63 -8.28 -10.75
CA ARG A 508 23.54 -7.38 -9.59
C ARG A 508 23.63 -8.17 -8.29
N SER A 509 24.77 -8.06 -7.63
CA SER A 509 25.00 -8.45 -6.24
C SER A 509 24.67 -7.29 -5.29
N ASN A 510 23.58 -6.58 -5.55
CA ASN A 510 23.13 -5.50 -4.67
C ASN A 510 21.97 -6.03 -3.85
N SER A 511 22.30 -6.73 -2.76
CA SER A 511 21.36 -6.94 -1.66
C SER A 511 20.94 -5.58 -1.10
N ILE A 512 19.69 -5.51 -0.60
CA ILE A 512 19.08 -4.35 0.07
C ILE A 512 20.05 -3.69 1.05
#